data_AF-A0A0A9XZZ1-F1
#
_entry.id   AF-A0A0A9XZZ1-F1
#
_cell.length_a   1.000
_cell.length_b   1.000
_cell.length_c   1.000
_cell.angle_alpha   90.00
_cell.angle_beta   90.00
_cell.angle_gamma   90.00
#
_symmetry.space_group_name_H-M   'P 1'
#
loop_
_entity.id
_entity.type
_entity.pdbx_description
1 polymer ?
#
loop_
_entity_poly.entity_id
_entity_poly.type
_entity_poly.pdbx_seq_one_letter_code
_entity_poly.pdbx_strand_id
1 'polypeptide(L)'
;YLAANCIAACYQNYTLKYCNCSPDFIFCSRDGKGNYFKSCDAEGLLCLSEFNDIFTYEVPPIKSDFFPSTKTGINCTCPSDCTSQLYVSDLASPSLANISTYTEMDIHYRLPSCTRYRTEVVFQWLDMVVSFGGIAGLFLGASLLSAAEILYFCTVRSIFIWIKSRRVKPVQPIYPFLP
;
A
#
# COMPACT_ATOMS: atom_id res chain seq x y z
N TYR A 1 -8.61 -1.82 -8.55
CA TYR A 1 -8.04 -2.95 -7.82
C TYR A 1 -8.97 -3.20 -6.65
N LEU A 2 -9.41 -4.45 -6.47
CA LEU A 2 -10.27 -4.88 -5.37
C LEU A 2 -9.58 -6.05 -4.67
N ALA A 3 -9.47 -6.04 -3.35
CA ALA A 3 -8.77 -7.07 -2.59
C ALA A 3 -9.41 -8.44 -2.82
N ALA A 4 -10.74 -8.49 -2.91
CA ALA A 4 -11.50 -9.70 -3.26
C ALA A 4 -11.10 -10.28 -4.64
N ASN A 5 -10.86 -9.43 -5.65
CA ASN A 5 -10.43 -9.88 -6.97
C ASN A 5 -9.01 -10.43 -6.94
N CYS A 6 -8.12 -9.83 -6.14
CA CYS A 6 -6.77 -10.33 -5.91
C CYS A 6 -6.79 -11.71 -5.25
N ILE A 7 -7.61 -11.88 -4.20
CA ILE A 7 -7.78 -13.15 -3.50
C ILE A 7 -8.35 -14.20 -4.48
N ALA A 8 -9.42 -13.90 -5.20
CA ALA A 8 -10.00 -14.83 -6.18
C ALA A 8 -8.98 -15.28 -7.24
N ALA A 9 -8.19 -14.34 -7.78
CA ALA A 9 -7.13 -14.66 -8.73
C ALA A 9 -6.00 -15.50 -8.11
N CYS A 10 -5.67 -15.25 -6.83
CA CYS A 10 -4.71 -16.06 -6.09
C CYS A 10 -5.22 -17.50 -5.94
N TYR A 11 -6.46 -17.70 -5.47
CA TYR A 11 -7.08 -19.02 -5.36
C TYR A 11 -7.07 -19.76 -6.70
N GLN A 12 -7.44 -19.07 -7.78
CA GLN A 12 -7.45 -19.65 -9.12
C GLN A 12 -6.04 -20.10 -9.58
N ASN A 13 -5.01 -19.32 -9.28
CA ASN A 13 -3.63 -19.73 -9.59
C ASN A 13 -3.24 -21.00 -8.83
N TYR A 14 -3.73 -21.19 -7.60
CA TYR A 14 -3.52 -22.43 -6.85
C TYR A 14 -4.33 -23.59 -7.44
N THR A 15 -5.60 -23.42 -7.83
CA THR A 15 -6.37 -24.51 -8.45
C THR A 15 -5.73 -24.98 -9.76
N LEU A 16 -5.20 -24.04 -10.56
CA LEU A 16 -4.44 -24.34 -11.77
C LEU A 16 -3.11 -25.05 -11.46
N LYS A 17 -2.42 -24.65 -10.38
CA LYS A 17 -1.15 -25.26 -9.99
C LYS A 17 -1.29 -26.72 -9.54
N TYR A 18 -2.34 -27.03 -8.77
CA TYR A 18 -2.53 -28.37 -8.18
C TYR A 18 -3.35 -29.29 -9.09
N CYS A 19 -4.41 -28.79 -9.72
CA CYS A 19 -5.37 -29.60 -10.46
C CYS A 19 -5.53 -29.19 -11.94
N ASN A 20 -4.78 -28.18 -12.42
CA ASN A 20 -4.79 -27.70 -13.80
C ASN A 20 -6.19 -27.39 -14.36
N CYS A 21 -7.10 -26.96 -13.49
CA CYS A 21 -8.45 -26.56 -13.85
C CYS A 21 -8.91 -25.37 -13.00
N SER A 22 -9.90 -24.64 -13.51
CA SER A 22 -10.56 -23.55 -12.82
C SER A 22 -12.01 -23.94 -12.55
N PRO A 23 -12.47 -23.95 -11.28
CA PRO A 23 -13.88 -24.15 -10.97
C PRO A 23 -14.75 -23.04 -11.55
N ASP A 24 -15.97 -23.36 -11.98
CA ASP A 24 -16.88 -22.41 -12.62
C ASP A 24 -17.40 -21.31 -11.67
N PHE A 25 -17.39 -21.57 -10.36
CA PHE A 25 -17.80 -20.60 -9.34
C PHE A 25 -16.74 -19.51 -9.10
N ILE A 26 -15.50 -19.72 -9.56
CA ILE A 26 -14.48 -18.67 -9.57
C ILE A 26 -14.64 -17.88 -10.86
N PHE A 27 -14.77 -16.55 -10.76
CA PHE A 27 -14.98 -15.69 -11.93
C PHE A 27 -13.97 -16.01 -13.05
N CYS A 28 -14.47 -16.09 -14.29
CA CYS A 28 -13.73 -16.52 -15.48
C CYS A 28 -12.52 -15.61 -15.77
N SER A 29 -11.37 -15.92 -15.18
CA SER A 29 -10.11 -15.31 -15.59
C SER A 29 -9.61 -15.94 -16.89
N ARG A 30 -9.04 -15.11 -17.75
CA ARG A 30 -8.43 -15.53 -19.01
C ARG A 30 -6.93 -15.72 -18.80
N ASP A 31 -6.33 -16.65 -19.53
CA ASP A 31 -4.88 -16.77 -19.62
C ASP A 31 -4.27 -15.45 -20.14
N GLY A 32 -2.96 -15.27 -19.96
CA GLY A 32 -2.23 -14.09 -20.50
C GLY A 32 -2.24 -13.98 -22.03
N LYS A 33 -2.92 -14.90 -22.74
CA LYS A 33 -3.09 -14.97 -24.20
C LYS A 33 -4.56 -14.76 -24.62
N GLY A 34 -5.48 -14.52 -23.68
CA GLY A 34 -6.90 -14.26 -23.94
C GLY A 34 -7.82 -15.49 -24.00
N ASN A 35 -7.33 -16.71 -23.77
CA ASN A 35 -8.12 -17.93 -23.72
C ASN A 35 -8.66 -18.21 -22.31
N TYR A 36 -9.80 -18.89 -22.22
CA TYR A 36 -10.33 -19.34 -20.93
C TYR A 36 -9.53 -20.51 -20.37
N PHE A 37 -9.35 -20.55 -19.05
CA PHE A 37 -8.86 -21.74 -18.38
C PHE A 37 -9.84 -22.90 -18.55
N LYS A 38 -9.32 -24.13 -18.59
CA LYS A 38 -10.13 -25.34 -18.64
C LYS A 38 -11.02 -25.39 -17.39
N SER A 39 -12.33 -25.53 -17.58
CA SER A 39 -13.28 -25.75 -16.49
C SER A 39 -13.00 -27.09 -15.79
N CYS A 40 -13.19 -27.15 -14.46
CA CYS A 40 -13.03 -28.39 -13.70
C CYS A 40 -14.22 -29.33 -13.93
N ASP A 41 -13.94 -30.49 -14.54
CA ASP A 41 -14.87 -31.61 -14.60
C ASP A 41 -14.90 -32.38 -13.25
N ALA A 42 -15.71 -33.43 -13.14
CA ALA A 42 -15.83 -34.25 -11.93
C ALA A 42 -14.46 -34.74 -11.39
N GLU A 43 -13.54 -35.15 -12.27
CA GLU A 43 -12.17 -35.53 -11.90
C GLU A 43 -11.37 -34.35 -11.30
N GLY A 44 -11.55 -33.15 -11.85
CA GLY A 44 -10.92 -31.93 -11.33
C GLY A 44 -11.47 -31.54 -9.96
N LEU A 45 -12.77 -31.72 -9.74
CA LEU A 45 -13.40 -31.50 -8.43
C LEU A 45 -12.94 -32.53 -7.39
N LEU A 46 -12.73 -33.79 -7.79
CA LEU A 46 -12.13 -34.82 -6.93
C LEU A 46 -10.70 -34.44 -6.52
N CYS A 47 -9.87 -33.95 -7.46
CA CYS A 47 -8.53 -33.45 -7.16
C CYS A 47 -8.56 -32.29 -6.15
N LEU A 48 -9.47 -31.33 -6.31
CA LEU A 48 -9.62 -30.22 -5.36
C LEU A 48 -10.02 -30.70 -3.96
N SER A 49 -10.87 -31.73 -3.89
CA SER A 49 -11.25 -32.37 -2.62
C SER A 49 -10.08 -33.10 -1.96
N GLU A 50 -9.18 -33.69 -2.73
CA GLU A 50 -7.98 -34.37 -2.20
C GLU A 50 -7.01 -33.37 -1.54
N PHE A 51 -6.85 -32.19 -2.14
CA PHE A 51 -6.01 -31.11 -1.62
C PHE A 51 -6.76 -30.12 -0.71
N ASN A 52 -7.92 -30.49 -0.17
CA ASN A 52 -8.77 -29.61 0.62
C ASN A 52 -8.04 -28.96 1.82
N ASP A 53 -7.09 -29.67 2.43
CA ASP A 53 -6.27 -29.14 3.53
C ASP A 53 -5.48 -27.89 3.15
N ILE A 54 -5.04 -27.79 1.89
CA ILE A 54 -4.31 -26.63 1.36
C ILE A 54 -5.30 -25.49 1.11
N PHE A 55 -6.45 -25.79 0.49
CA PHE A 55 -7.42 -24.77 0.08
C PHE A 55 -8.25 -24.20 1.24
N THR A 56 -8.36 -24.93 2.36
CA THR A 56 -9.09 -24.49 3.55
C THR A 56 -8.29 -23.52 4.41
N TYR A 57 -6.95 -23.53 4.29
CA TYR A 57 -6.08 -22.73 5.15
C TYR A 57 -5.36 -21.63 4.36
N GLU A 58 -5.65 -20.37 4.68
CA GLU A 58 -4.85 -19.23 4.24
C GLU A 58 -3.71 -18.97 5.23
N VAL A 59 -2.48 -18.95 4.72
CA VAL A 59 -1.29 -18.65 5.52
C VAL A 59 -1.23 -17.14 5.78
N PRO A 60 -1.20 -16.70 7.05
CA PRO A 60 -1.12 -15.29 7.36
C PRO A 60 0.20 -14.69 6.85
N PRO A 61 0.21 -13.42 6.38
CA PRO A 61 1.41 -12.77 5.87
C PRO A 61 2.48 -12.56 6.95
N ILE A 62 2.08 -12.49 8.22
CA ILE A 62 2.96 -12.30 9.37
C ILE A 62 3.05 -13.61 10.13
N LYS A 63 4.24 -14.20 10.15
CA LYS A 63 4.58 -15.32 11.03
C LYS A 63 5.07 -14.74 12.36
N SER A 64 4.39 -15.04 13.45
CA SER A 64 4.83 -14.70 14.80
C SER A 64 4.87 -15.94 15.67
N ASP A 65 5.64 -15.90 16.75
CA ASP A 65 5.72 -17.01 17.70
C ASP A 65 4.35 -17.35 18.33
N PHE A 66 3.41 -16.39 18.33
CA PHE A 66 2.03 -16.55 18.78
C PHE A 66 1.13 -17.29 17.79
N PHE A 67 1.48 -17.28 16.49
CA PHE A 67 0.76 -17.97 15.42
C PHE A 67 1.72 -18.83 14.61
N PRO A 68 2.18 -19.98 15.16
CA PRO A 68 3.06 -20.89 14.43
C PRO A 68 2.31 -21.49 13.23
N SER A 69 2.56 -20.97 12.03
CA SER A 69 2.03 -21.51 10.77
C SER A 69 2.80 -22.77 10.37
N THR A 70 2.53 -23.89 11.04
CA THR A 70 3.10 -25.20 10.70
C THR A 70 2.33 -25.90 9.57
N LYS A 71 1.10 -25.44 9.28
CA LYS A 71 0.28 -25.98 8.19
C LYS A 71 0.65 -25.35 6.85
N THR A 72 0.73 -26.18 5.82
CA THR A 72 0.79 -25.76 4.42
C THR A 72 -0.59 -25.29 3.98
N GLY A 73 -0.66 -24.13 3.36
CA GLY A 73 -1.90 -23.54 2.88
C GLY A 73 -1.65 -22.59 1.72
N ILE A 74 -2.70 -21.91 1.29
CA ILE A 74 -2.60 -20.87 0.27
C ILE A 74 -1.94 -19.63 0.88
N ASN A 75 -0.90 -19.12 0.24
CA ASN A 75 -0.31 -17.84 0.58
C ASN A 75 -0.67 -16.79 -0.47
N CYS A 76 -1.55 -15.85 -0.10
CA CYS A 76 -1.97 -14.73 -0.94
C CYS A 76 -1.51 -13.41 -0.34
N THR A 77 -0.64 -12.68 -1.05
CA THR A 77 -0.19 -11.35 -0.64
C THR A 77 -1.05 -10.28 -1.33
N CYS A 78 -2.23 -10.00 -0.76
CA CYS A 78 -3.16 -8.99 -1.29
C CYS A 78 -3.28 -7.80 -0.32
N PRO A 79 -2.86 -6.57 -0.70
CA PRO A 79 -3.14 -5.39 0.10
C PRO A 79 -4.64 -5.11 0.20
N SER A 80 -5.04 -4.51 1.33
CA SER A 80 -6.40 -4.03 1.56
C SER A 80 -6.81 -2.93 0.58
N ASP A 81 -8.11 -2.80 0.36
CA ASP A 81 -8.66 -1.75 -0.49
C ASP A 81 -8.47 -0.36 0.13
N CYS A 82 -8.16 0.63 -0.72
CA CYS A 82 -8.08 2.03 -0.31
C CYS A 82 -9.47 2.62 -0.05
N THR A 83 -10.48 2.15 -0.81
CA THR A 83 -11.88 2.54 -0.66
C THR A 83 -12.71 1.30 -0.50
N SER A 84 -13.26 1.09 0.70
CA SER A 84 -14.18 -0.01 0.99
C SER A 84 -15.56 0.53 1.37
N GLN A 85 -16.59 -0.23 1.04
CA GLN A 85 -17.97 0.07 1.40
C GLN A 85 -18.52 -1.11 2.20
N LEU A 86 -18.96 -0.82 3.42
CA LEU A 86 -19.54 -1.82 4.33
C LEU A 86 -21.01 -1.50 4.54
N TYR A 87 -21.87 -2.47 4.27
CA TYR A 87 -23.29 -2.42 4.60
C TYR A 87 -23.53 -3.29 5.83
N VAL A 88 -23.91 -2.65 6.94
CA VAL A 88 -24.33 -3.37 8.15
C VAL A 88 -25.82 -3.64 8.02
N SER A 89 -26.19 -4.91 7.97
CA SER A 89 -27.59 -5.35 7.83
C SER A 89 -28.13 -5.84 9.18
N ASP A 90 -29.28 -5.33 9.57
CA ASP A 90 -30.08 -5.86 10.68
C ASP A 90 -31.21 -6.73 10.10
N LEU A 91 -31.42 -7.93 10.64
CA LEU A 91 -32.48 -8.85 10.20
C LEU A 91 -33.62 -8.86 11.21
N ALA A 92 -34.83 -8.57 10.73
CA ALA A 92 -36.06 -8.71 11.49
C ALA A 92 -36.96 -9.74 10.79
N SER A 93 -37.22 -10.86 11.47
CA SER A 93 -38.12 -11.91 10.99
C SER A 93 -39.41 -11.90 11.81
N PRO A 94 -40.44 -11.14 11.40
CA PRO A 94 -41.75 -11.27 12.03
C PRO A 94 -42.27 -12.69 11.77
N SER A 95 -42.84 -13.35 12.78
CA SER A 95 -43.50 -14.64 12.57
C SER A 95 -44.78 -14.41 11.76
N LEU A 96 -44.71 -14.57 10.44
CA LEU A 96 -45.91 -14.70 9.63
C LEU A 96 -46.56 -16.05 9.97
N ALA A 97 -47.79 -16.01 10.46
CA ALA A 97 -48.53 -17.21 10.81
C ALA A 97 -48.70 -18.11 9.57
N ASN A 98 -48.18 -19.33 9.65
CA ASN A 98 -48.53 -20.50 8.83
C ASN A 98 -48.58 -20.32 7.30
N ILE A 99 -47.50 -19.85 6.68
CA ILE A 99 -47.34 -19.99 5.23
C ILE A 99 -45.94 -20.55 4.93
N SER A 100 -45.88 -21.82 4.51
CA SER A 100 -44.64 -22.60 4.35
C SER A 100 -44.08 -22.61 2.92
N THR A 101 -44.72 -21.92 1.98
CA THR A 101 -44.44 -22.06 0.54
C THR A 101 -43.68 -20.88 -0.07
N TYR A 102 -43.64 -19.72 0.58
CA TYR A 102 -42.86 -18.58 0.12
C TYR A 102 -42.25 -17.79 1.29
N THR A 103 -41.10 -17.17 1.04
CA THR A 103 -40.42 -16.27 1.97
C THR A 103 -40.36 -14.89 1.34
N GLU A 104 -41.05 -13.92 1.94
CA GLU A 104 -40.98 -12.52 1.52
C GLU A 104 -39.80 -11.85 2.23
N MET A 105 -38.94 -11.19 1.46
CA MET A 105 -37.79 -10.44 1.97
C MET A 105 -37.92 -8.99 1.51
N ASP A 106 -38.06 -8.09 2.48
CA ASP A 106 -37.98 -6.65 2.24
C ASP A 106 -36.58 -6.15 2.61
N ILE A 107 -35.92 -5.46 1.66
CA ILE A 107 -34.56 -4.95 1.81
C ILE A 107 -34.61 -3.44 1.57
N HIS A 108 -34.41 -2.68 2.64
CA HIS A 108 -34.40 -1.22 2.59
C HIS A 108 -33.27 -0.63 3.45
N TYR A 109 -32.85 0.58 3.12
CA TYR A 109 -31.91 1.32 3.95
C TYR A 109 -32.61 1.82 5.22
N ARG A 110 -32.02 1.53 6.38
CA ARG A 110 -32.53 2.01 7.67
C ARG A 110 -32.49 3.54 7.77
N LEU A 111 -31.49 4.18 7.18
CA LEU A 111 -31.32 5.63 7.13
C LEU A 111 -30.98 6.07 5.71
N PRO A 112 -31.40 7.28 5.29
CA PRO A 112 -31.09 7.84 3.98
C PRO A 112 -29.64 8.36 3.85
N SER A 113 -28.85 8.32 4.93
CA SER A 113 -27.48 8.82 5.00
C SER A 113 -26.47 7.71 5.31
N CYS A 114 -25.22 7.92 4.92
CA CYS A 114 -24.11 6.99 5.13
C CYS A 114 -22.98 7.66 5.92
N THR A 115 -22.38 6.92 6.86
CA THR A 115 -21.18 7.39 7.59
C THR A 115 -19.94 7.14 6.75
N ARG A 116 -19.14 8.19 6.50
CA ARG A 116 -17.88 8.10 5.75
C ARG A 116 -16.70 8.28 6.69
N TYR A 117 -15.87 7.25 6.80
CA TYR A 117 -14.57 7.33 7.46
C TYR A 117 -13.49 7.63 6.42
N ARG A 118 -12.62 8.60 6.70
CA ARG A 118 -11.49 8.96 5.83
C ARG A 118 -10.24 9.16 6.69
N THR A 119 -9.15 8.53 6.29
CA THR A 119 -7.83 8.78 6.86
C THR A 119 -7.12 9.83 6.01
N GLU A 120 -6.59 10.85 6.66
CA GLU A 120 -5.81 11.92 6.03
C GLU A 120 -4.45 12.04 6.74
N VAL A 121 -3.43 12.48 5.99
CA VAL A 121 -2.09 12.67 6.54
C VAL A 121 -2.11 13.90 7.46
N VAL A 122 -1.80 13.70 8.74
CA VAL A 122 -1.90 14.76 9.77
C VAL A 122 -0.83 15.85 9.60
N PHE A 123 0.39 15.48 9.20
CA PHE A 123 1.50 16.40 9.01
C PHE A 123 2.08 16.25 7.61
N GLN A 124 1.97 17.32 6.81
CA GLN A 124 2.60 17.39 5.50
C GLN A 124 3.96 18.11 5.58
N TRP A 125 4.77 17.96 4.54
CA TRP A 125 6.06 18.63 4.46
C TRP A 125 5.93 20.16 4.46
N LEU A 126 4.83 20.69 3.92
CA LEU A 126 4.52 22.11 3.95
C LEU A 126 4.31 22.59 5.40
N ASP A 127 3.57 21.82 6.20
CA ASP A 127 3.33 22.13 7.61
C ASP A 127 4.64 22.18 8.39
N MET A 128 5.57 21.26 8.08
CA MET A 128 6.91 21.26 8.65
C MET A 128 7.69 22.54 8.31
N VAL A 129 7.71 22.95 7.03
CA VAL A 129 8.41 24.18 6.59
C VAL A 129 7.78 25.42 7.22
N VAL A 130 6.46 25.48 7.31
CA VAL A 130 5.73 26.60 7.94
C VAL A 130 6.05 26.68 9.42
N SER A 131 6.04 25.56 10.16
CA SER A 131 6.38 25.55 11.59
C SER A 131 7.84 25.98 11.84
N PHE A 132 8.81 25.44 11.10
CA PHE A 132 10.21 25.86 11.25
C PHE A 132 10.42 27.32 10.86
N GLY A 133 9.79 27.78 9.77
CA GLY A 133 9.85 29.17 9.33
C GLY A 133 9.25 30.13 10.36
N GLY A 134 8.15 29.74 11.01
CA GLY A 134 7.52 30.53 12.07
C GLY A 134 8.43 30.71 13.29
N ILE A 135 9.07 29.63 13.75
CA ILE A 135 10.01 29.68 14.89
C ILE A 135 11.25 30.51 14.53
N ALA A 136 11.85 30.28 13.35
CA ALA A 136 13.02 31.03 12.90
C ALA A 136 12.70 32.53 12.70
N GLY A 137 11.51 32.86 12.17
CA GLY A 137 11.06 34.24 12.00
C GLY A 137 10.81 34.96 13.32
N LEU A 138 10.23 34.29 14.32
CA LEU A 138 9.91 34.90 15.62
C LEU A 138 11.15 35.11 16.49
N PHE A 139 12.05 34.13 16.56
CA PHE A 139 13.19 34.18 17.48
C PHE A 139 14.44 34.82 16.87
N LEU A 140 14.70 34.62 15.56
CA LEU A 140 15.91 35.13 14.90
C LEU A 140 15.62 36.35 14.03
N GLY A 141 14.35 36.71 13.80
CA GLY A 141 13.98 37.68 12.77
C GLY A 141 14.35 37.21 11.36
N ALA A 142 14.64 35.90 11.19
CA ALA A 142 15.13 35.34 9.95
C ALA A 142 13.99 35.19 8.94
N SER A 143 14.26 35.59 7.70
CA SER A 143 13.32 35.49 6.58
C SER A 143 13.99 34.81 5.38
N LEU A 144 13.21 34.41 4.37
CA LEU A 144 13.75 33.81 3.15
C LEU A 144 14.82 34.69 2.48
N LEU A 145 14.64 36.01 2.53
CA LEU A 145 15.61 36.99 2.02
C LEU A 145 16.92 36.95 2.80
N SER A 146 16.84 36.91 4.13
CA SER A 146 18.02 36.76 4.99
C SER A 146 18.76 35.45 4.72
N ALA A 147 18.03 34.34 4.52
CA ALA A 147 18.63 33.05 4.18
C ALA A 147 19.33 33.08 2.81
N ALA A 148 18.73 33.74 1.80
CA ALA A 148 19.32 33.89 0.47
C ALA A 148 20.61 34.73 0.51
N GLU A 149 20.64 35.79 1.32
CA GLU A 149 21.83 36.62 1.51
C GLU A 149 22.98 35.84 2.20
N ILE A 150 22.66 35.08 3.25
CA ILE A 150 23.62 34.19 3.91
C ILE A 150 24.17 33.15 2.92
N LEU A 151 23.30 32.51 2.12
CA LEU A 151 23.73 31.55 1.11
C LEU A 151 24.64 32.19 0.07
N TYR A 152 24.31 33.38 -0.42
CA TYR A 152 25.14 34.10 -1.38
C TYR A 152 26.54 34.41 -0.80
N PHE A 153 26.60 34.91 0.43
CA PHE A 153 27.88 35.25 1.08
C PHE A 153 28.70 33.99 1.40
N CYS A 154 28.07 32.96 1.94
CA CYS A 154 28.74 31.71 2.32
C CYS A 154 29.23 30.90 1.11
N THR A 155 28.51 30.92 -0.02
CA THR A 155 28.88 30.14 -1.20
C THR A 155 29.74 30.96 -2.16
N VAL A 156 29.21 32.02 -2.76
CA VAL A 156 29.88 32.77 -3.83
C VAL A 156 31.14 33.44 -3.32
N ARG A 157 31.06 34.17 -2.20
CA ARG A 157 32.21 34.91 -1.68
C ARG A 157 33.26 33.99 -1.06
N SER A 158 32.88 32.94 -0.32
CA SER A 158 33.85 31.97 0.21
C SER A 158 34.55 31.19 -0.90
N ILE A 159 33.82 30.74 -1.94
CA ILE A 159 34.41 30.04 -3.08
C ILE A 159 35.34 30.99 -3.86
N PHE A 160 34.95 32.25 -4.07
CA PHE A 160 35.81 33.22 -4.76
C PHE A 160 37.09 33.52 -3.98
N ILE A 161 37.00 33.71 -2.66
CA ILE A 161 38.16 33.90 -1.79
C ILE A 161 39.05 32.64 -1.80
N TRP A 162 38.46 31.45 -1.75
CA TRP A 162 39.19 30.19 -1.78
C TRP A 162 39.93 29.97 -3.11
N ILE A 163 39.28 30.27 -4.25
CA ILE A 163 39.91 30.23 -5.58
C ILE A 163 41.03 31.27 -5.67
N LYS A 164 40.84 32.49 -5.15
CA LYS A 164 41.88 33.53 -5.13
C LYS A 164 43.07 33.13 -4.27
N SER A 165 42.83 32.53 -3.11
CA SER A 165 43.87 32.00 -2.20
C SER A 165 44.71 30.91 -2.89
N ARG A 166 44.09 30.03 -3.68
CA ARG A 166 44.81 29.04 -4.49
C ARG A 166 45.62 29.61 -5.67
N ARG A 167 45.35 30.85 -6.11
CA ARG A 167 46.09 31.50 -7.21
C ARG A 167 47.33 32.28 -6.75
N VAL A 168 47.51 32.53 -5.45
CA VAL A 168 48.74 33.15 -4.94
C VAL A 168 49.83 32.08 -4.90
N LYS A 169 50.73 32.09 -5.90
CA LYS A 169 51.93 31.24 -5.88
C LYS A 169 52.80 31.65 -4.69
N PRO A 170 53.38 30.70 -3.92
CA PRO A 170 54.33 31.05 -2.87
C PRO A 170 55.50 31.81 -3.50
N VAL A 171 55.73 33.04 -3.04
CA VAL A 171 56.86 33.86 -3.48
C VAL A 171 58.13 33.18 -2.98
N GLN A 172 58.97 32.71 -3.90
CA GLN A 172 60.28 32.17 -3.54
C GLN A 172 61.20 33.33 -3.12
N PRO A 173 61.87 33.24 -1.95
CA PRO A 173 62.79 34.30 -1.52
C PRO A 173 64.03 34.32 -2.43
N ILE A 174 64.36 35.50 -2.94
CA ILE A 174 65.61 35.77 -3.67
C ILE A 174 66.71 35.93 -2.62
N TYR A 175 67.63 34.97 -2.55
CA TYR A 175 68.89 35.13 -1.82
C TYR A 175 69.87 35.88 -2.72
N PRO A 176 70.46 37.01 -2.28
CA PRO A 176 71.58 37.59 -3.01
C PRO A 176 72.86 36.82 -2.68
N PHE A 177 73.48 36.28 -3.73
CA PHE A 177 74.89 35.91 -3.76
C PHE A 177 75.75 37.15 -3.45
N LEU A 178 76.77 36.97 -2.61
CA LEU A 178 78.18 37.38 -2.87
C LEU A 178 79.03 37.17 -1.59
N PRO A 179 80.36 37.03 -1.73
CA PRO A 179 81.15 36.20 -2.65
C PRO A 179 81.78 34.98 -1.96
#